data_AF-A0A3Q1JAX9-F1
#
_entry.id   AF-A0A3Q1JAX9-F1
#
_cell.length_a   1.000
_cell.length_b   1.000
_cell.length_c   1.000
_cell.angle_alpha   90.00
_cell.angle_beta   90.00
_cell.angle_gamma   90.00
#
_symmetry.space_group_name_H-M   'P 1'
#
loop_
_entity.id
_entity.type
_entity.pdbx_description
1 polymer ?
#
loop_
_entity_poly.entity_id
_entity_poly.type
_entity_poly.pdbx_seq_one_letter_code
_entity_poly.pdbx_strand_id
1 'polypeptide(L)'
;MMSHYISRTHILVSFAFLAVLLWTIYIYVYSGHLFSPSFCQPCADNTEKDCPNNSSWRIGDLKMETSLKYAQPSTQKGRTDVNSVTNWNTPLVWEGTFDPVVIDAIYKKMDPRVAVVVFAVGKYTRFLKGFLETGEKHFLVDFRVTDYIF
;
A
#
# COMPACT_ATOMS: atom_id res chain seq x y z
N MET A 1 45.15 -57.58 2.38
CA MET A 1 43.91 -58.37 2.43
C MET A 1 42.98 -57.70 3.44
N MET A 2 42.29 -56.63 3.04
CA MET A 2 41.33 -55.90 3.89
C MET A 2 40.01 -55.88 3.14
N SER A 3 39.17 -56.88 3.44
CA SER A 3 37.83 -57.00 2.88
C SER A 3 36.89 -56.15 3.74
N HIS A 4 36.43 -55.03 3.19
CA HIS A 4 35.41 -54.19 3.80
C HIS A 4 34.07 -54.95 3.81
N TYR A 5 33.72 -55.52 4.96
CA TYR A 5 32.40 -56.09 5.20
C TYR A 5 31.40 -54.95 5.48
N ILE A 6 30.87 -54.37 4.40
CA ILE A 6 29.75 -53.43 4.48
C ILE A 6 28.51 -54.24 4.80
N SER A 7 28.12 -54.21 6.09
CA SER A 7 26.90 -54.84 6.58
C SER A 7 25.69 -54.28 5.83
N ARG A 8 24.79 -55.17 5.39
CA ARG A 8 23.53 -54.85 4.68
C ARG A 8 22.71 -53.77 5.40
N THR A 9 22.91 -53.60 6.70
CA THR A 9 22.31 -52.52 7.52
C THR A 9 22.75 -51.12 7.09
N HIS A 10 24.02 -50.90 6.73
CA HIS A 10 24.50 -49.59 6.27
C HIS A 10 23.92 -49.19 4.92
N ILE A 11 23.69 -50.17 4.04
CA ILE A 11 23.05 -49.94 2.73
C ILE A 11 21.60 -49.52 2.93
N LEU A 12 20.87 -50.18 3.83
CA LEU A 12 19.47 -49.84 4.14
C LEU A 12 19.33 -48.46 4.79
N VAL A 13 20.23 -48.12 5.73
CA VAL A 13 20.24 -46.79 6.38
C VAL A 13 20.55 -45.68 5.38
N SER A 14 21.50 -45.90 4.47
CA SER A 14 21.83 -44.95 3.40
C SER A 14 20.63 -44.70 2.48
N PHE A 15 19.91 -45.76 2.09
CA PHE A 15 18.74 -45.66 1.23
C PHE A 15 17.59 -44.90 1.91
N ALA A 16 17.37 -45.14 3.20
CA ALA A 16 16.38 -44.40 3.98
C ALA A 16 16.74 -42.91 4.09
N PHE A 17 18.02 -42.59 4.29
CA PHE A 17 18.49 -41.20 4.36
C PHE A 17 18.32 -40.46 3.03
N LEU A 18 18.65 -41.13 1.92
CA LEU A 18 18.40 -40.60 0.58
C LEU A 18 16.91 -40.39 0.30
N ALA A 19 16.04 -41.31 0.72
CA ALA A 19 14.60 -41.15 0.57
C ALA A 19 14.07 -39.94 1.35
N VAL A 20 14.56 -39.72 2.58
CA VAL A 20 14.19 -38.54 3.39
C VAL A 20 14.70 -37.25 2.75
N LEU A 21 15.94 -37.24 2.25
CA LEU A 21 16.50 -36.07 1.55
C LEU A 21 15.73 -35.76 0.26
N LEU A 22 15.38 -36.77 -0.52
CA LEU A 22 14.59 -36.58 -1.73
C LEU A 22 13.17 -36.12 -1.39
N TRP A 23 12.59 -36.59 -0.29
CA TRP A 23 11.27 -36.17 0.16
C TRP A 23 11.26 -34.72 0.69
N THR A 24 12.29 -34.32 1.44
CA THR A 24 12.43 -32.92 1.88
C THR A 24 12.73 -31.97 0.73
N ILE A 25 13.55 -32.39 -0.25
CA ILE A 25 13.77 -31.65 -1.50
C ILE A 25 12.47 -31.56 -2.30
N TYR A 26 11.71 -32.65 -2.41
CA TYR A 26 10.42 -32.66 -3.08
C TYR A 26 9.44 -31.69 -2.42
N ILE A 27 9.32 -31.71 -1.09
CA ILE A 27 8.50 -30.75 -0.33
C ILE A 27 9.01 -29.32 -0.54
N TYR A 28 10.32 -29.08 -0.52
CA TYR A 28 10.89 -27.74 -0.74
C TYR A 28 10.64 -27.22 -2.17
N VAL A 29 10.70 -28.10 -3.18
CA VAL A 29 10.43 -27.73 -4.58
C VAL A 29 8.93 -27.52 -4.82
N TYR A 30 8.07 -28.36 -4.25
CA TYR A 30 6.62 -28.21 -4.36
C TYR A 30 6.09 -27.02 -3.53
N SER A 31 6.68 -26.78 -2.36
CA SER A 31 6.37 -25.62 -1.50
C SER A 31 7.06 -24.34 -2.00
N GLY A 32 8.11 -24.47 -2.81
CA GLY A 32 8.83 -23.38 -3.47
C GLY A 32 8.03 -22.64 -4.53
N HIS A 33 6.85 -23.16 -4.91
CA HIS A 33 5.88 -22.45 -5.74
C HIS A 33 5.02 -21.43 -4.95
N LEU A 34 5.37 -21.11 -3.70
CA LEU A 34 4.84 -19.93 -3.00
C LEU A 34 5.60 -18.62 -3.28
N PHE A 35 6.67 -18.65 -4.08
CA PHE A 35 7.23 -17.44 -4.70
C PHE A 35 6.96 -17.42 -6.19
N SER A 36 5.67 -17.46 -6.55
CA SER A 36 5.28 -16.74 -7.75
C SER A 36 5.51 -15.26 -7.44
N PRO A 37 6.26 -14.47 -8.24
CA PRO A 37 6.03 -13.04 -8.24
C PRO A 37 4.63 -12.90 -8.83
N SER A 38 3.61 -13.05 -7.99
CA SER A 38 2.28 -12.59 -8.33
C SER A 38 2.45 -11.10 -8.49
N PHE A 39 2.78 -10.68 -9.71
CA PHE A 39 2.43 -9.38 -10.23
C PHE A 39 0.99 -9.23 -9.79
N CYS A 40 0.72 -8.35 -8.83
CA CYS A 40 -0.60 -8.19 -8.25
C CYS A 40 -1.55 -8.01 -9.43
N GLN A 41 -2.34 -9.04 -9.71
CA GLN A 41 -3.34 -8.95 -10.75
C GLN A 41 -4.31 -7.89 -10.23
N PRO A 42 -4.47 -6.75 -10.92
CA PRO A 42 -5.36 -5.70 -10.45
C PRO A 42 -6.70 -6.36 -10.17
N CYS A 43 -7.21 -6.21 -8.94
CA CYS A 43 -8.52 -6.71 -8.61
C CYS A 43 -9.48 -6.05 -9.59
N ALA A 44 -10.02 -6.84 -10.52
CA ALA A 44 -11.11 -6.40 -11.37
C ALA A 44 -12.31 -6.21 -10.44
N ASP A 45 -12.49 -4.97 -9.98
CA ASP A 45 -13.71 -4.55 -9.32
C ASP A 45 -14.82 -4.62 -10.38
N ASN A 46 -15.51 -5.77 -10.44
CA ASN A 46 -16.68 -6.01 -11.29
C ASN A 46 -17.91 -5.24 -10.81
N THR A 47 -17.72 -4.13 -10.10
CA THR A 47 -18.75 -3.13 -9.96
C THR A 47 -18.66 -2.25 -11.20
N GLU A 48 -19.49 -2.51 -12.20
CA GLU A 48 -19.88 -1.52 -13.20
C GLU A 48 -20.56 -0.38 -12.43
N LYS A 49 -19.73 0.47 -11.81
CA LYS A 49 -20.14 1.76 -11.30
C LYS A 49 -20.23 2.60 -12.55
N ASP A 50 -21.46 2.82 -12.98
CA ASP A 50 -21.86 3.89 -13.88
C ASP A 50 -20.95 5.10 -13.62
N CYS A 51 -19.93 5.27 -14.46
CA CYS A 51 -19.05 6.41 -14.38
C CYS A 51 -19.91 7.58 -14.86
N PRO A 52 -20.27 8.54 -13.99
CA PRO A 52 -21.05 9.67 -14.45
C PRO A 52 -20.28 10.32 -15.59
N ASN A 53 -20.95 10.35 -16.75
CA ASN A 53 -20.45 10.85 -18.02
C ASN A 53 -19.53 12.05 -17.82
N ASN A 54 -18.25 11.87 -18.16
CA ASN A 54 -17.22 12.84 -18.50
C ASN A 54 -17.52 14.33 -18.16
N SER A 55 -17.88 14.61 -16.91
CA SER A 55 -17.80 15.96 -16.37
C SER A 55 -16.38 16.05 -15.87
N SER A 56 -15.51 16.57 -16.74
CA SER A 56 -14.24 17.16 -16.34
C SER A 56 -14.47 17.89 -15.02
N TRP A 57 -13.98 17.34 -13.91
CA TRP A 57 -14.10 17.96 -12.59
C TRP A 57 -13.41 19.32 -12.68
N ARG A 58 -14.20 20.40 -12.80
CA ARG A 58 -13.64 21.74 -12.80
C ARG A 58 -13.49 22.15 -11.35
N ILE A 59 -12.37 22.79 -11.04
CA ILE A 59 -12.14 23.41 -9.72
C ILE A 59 -13.30 24.35 -9.32
N GLY A 60 -14.03 24.91 -10.29
CA GLY A 60 -15.23 25.71 -10.06
C GLY A 60 -16.45 24.97 -9.51
N ASP A 61 -16.48 23.63 -9.59
CA ASP A 61 -17.59 22.80 -9.08
C ASP A 61 -17.39 22.38 -7.61
N LEU A 62 -16.26 22.78 -7.00
CA LEU A 62 -15.97 22.62 -5.57
C LEU A 62 -16.87 23.54 -4.73
N LYS A 63 -18.16 23.24 -4.70
CA LYS A 63 -19.11 23.96 -3.86
C LYS A 63 -19.00 23.43 -2.44
N MET A 64 -18.37 24.23 -1.57
CA MET A 64 -18.35 24.02 -0.13
C MET A 64 -19.75 23.75 0.40
N GLU A 65 -19.83 22.82 1.34
CA GLU A 65 -21.07 22.56 2.06
C GLU A 65 -21.45 23.79 2.90
N THR A 66 -22.68 24.29 2.71
CA THR A 66 -23.12 25.57 3.27
C THR A 66 -23.27 25.53 4.80
N SER A 67 -23.28 24.34 5.40
CA SER A 67 -23.49 24.11 6.84
C SER A 67 -22.19 23.99 7.65
N LEU A 68 -21.01 24.02 7.01
CA LEU A 68 -19.74 23.92 7.72
C LEU A 68 -19.44 25.18 8.52
N LYS A 69 -19.23 25.01 9.82
CA LYS A 69 -18.69 26.04 10.70
C LYS A 69 -17.18 25.89 10.76
N TYR A 70 -16.45 26.86 10.22
CA TYR A 70 -14.99 26.92 10.26
C TYR A 70 -14.53 28.35 10.54
N ALA A 71 -13.31 28.49 11.02
CA ALA A 71 -12.74 29.82 11.28
C ALA A 71 -12.50 30.54 9.94
N GLN A 72 -12.98 31.78 9.82
CA GLN A 72 -12.77 32.56 8.62
C GLN A 72 -11.26 32.77 8.38
N PRO A 73 -10.73 32.47 7.19
CA PRO A 73 -9.32 32.68 6.90
C PRO A 73 -8.99 34.18 6.95
N SER A 74 -7.85 34.51 7.54
CA SER A 74 -7.37 35.89 7.67
C SER A 74 -6.03 36.03 6.98
N THR A 75 -5.86 37.11 6.23
CA THR A 75 -4.56 37.47 5.62
C THR A 75 -3.56 37.97 6.65
N GLN A 76 -4.00 38.33 7.85
CA GLN A 76 -3.16 38.82 8.96
C GLN A 76 -2.75 37.71 9.93
N LYS A 77 -3.45 36.57 9.92
CA LYS A 77 -3.27 35.49 10.88
C LYS A 77 -2.84 34.23 10.13
N GLY A 78 -1.54 33.93 10.20
CA GLY A 78 -0.92 32.75 9.59
C GLY A 78 0.36 32.36 10.34
N ARG A 79 1.01 31.28 9.90
CA ARG A 79 2.30 30.84 10.46
C ARG A 79 3.38 31.86 10.07
N THR A 80 4.14 32.37 11.04
CA THR A 80 5.21 33.37 10.83
C THR A 80 6.61 32.76 10.95
N ASP A 81 6.71 31.56 11.50
CA ASP A 81 7.96 30.82 11.72
C ASP A 81 8.39 29.98 10.50
N VAL A 82 7.48 29.74 9.55
CA VAL A 82 7.75 29.01 8.32
C VAL A 82 7.21 29.75 7.10
N ASN A 83 7.87 29.57 5.96
CA ASN A 83 7.32 30.04 4.71
C ASN A 83 6.11 29.16 4.31
N SER A 84 4.95 29.78 4.12
CA SER A 84 3.71 29.06 3.79
C SER A 84 3.38 29.04 2.30
N VAL A 85 4.10 29.82 1.47
CA VAL A 85 3.86 29.92 0.03
C VAL A 85 5.18 30.10 -0.72
N THR A 86 5.36 29.41 -1.84
CA THR A 86 6.55 29.56 -2.69
C THR A 86 6.54 30.87 -3.48
N ASN A 87 7.70 31.26 -4.04
CA ASN A 87 7.82 32.45 -4.90
C ASN A 87 6.93 32.41 -6.16
N TRP A 88 6.42 31.23 -6.54
CA TRP A 88 5.49 31.03 -7.65
C TRP A 88 4.05 30.75 -7.19
N ASN A 89 3.68 31.22 -5.99
CA ASN A 89 2.31 31.16 -5.45
C ASN A 89 1.76 29.74 -5.22
N THR A 90 2.61 28.75 -4.94
CA THR A 90 2.14 27.41 -4.52
C THR A 90 2.09 27.32 -2.99
N PRO A 91 0.97 26.87 -2.39
CA PRO A 91 0.87 26.71 -0.95
C PRO A 91 1.77 25.56 -0.48
N LEU A 92 2.50 25.79 0.61
CA LEU A 92 3.25 24.77 1.33
C LEU A 92 2.38 24.26 2.48
N VAL A 93 2.18 22.94 2.54
CA VAL A 93 1.31 22.30 3.52
C VAL A 93 2.08 22.09 4.82
N TRP A 94 1.69 22.83 5.85
CA TRP A 94 2.20 22.69 7.22
C TRP A 94 1.04 22.49 8.19
N GLU A 95 1.38 22.06 9.40
CA GLU A 95 0.41 22.06 10.49
C GLU A 95 -0.10 23.49 10.73
N GLY A 96 -1.43 23.66 10.75
CA GLY A 96 -2.11 24.94 10.90
C GLY A 96 -2.23 25.80 9.64
N THR A 97 -1.75 25.37 8.46
CA THR A 97 -1.99 26.11 7.20
C THR A 97 -3.25 25.66 6.47
N PHE A 98 -3.89 24.58 6.90
CA PHE A 98 -5.16 24.09 6.38
C PHE A 98 -6.07 23.66 7.53
N ASP A 99 -7.38 23.69 7.30
CA ASP A 99 -8.39 23.16 8.21
C ASP A 99 -8.84 21.79 7.69
N PRO A 100 -8.52 20.68 8.38
CA PRO A 100 -8.83 19.34 7.90
C PRO A 100 -10.34 19.11 7.75
N VAL A 101 -11.19 19.74 8.58
CA VAL A 101 -12.66 19.56 8.52
C VAL A 101 -13.21 20.14 7.23
N VAL A 102 -12.68 21.31 6.84
CA VAL A 102 -13.08 21.99 5.60
C VAL A 102 -12.60 21.21 4.37
N ILE A 103 -11.34 20.79 4.37
CA ILE A 103 -10.74 20.05 3.26
C ILE A 103 -11.46 18.71 3.07
N ASP A 104 -11.69 17.96 4.13
CA ASP A 104 -12.40 16.69 4.06
C ASP A 104 -13.79 16.84 3.49
N ALA A 105 -14.56 17.85 3.92
CA ALA A 105 -15.92 18.02 3.42
C ALA A 105 -15.96 18.41 1.93
N ILE A 106 -14.99 19.20 1.45
CA ILE A 106 -14.87 19.53 0.04
C ILE A 106 -14.55 18.28 -0.78
N TYR A 107 -13.54 17.51 -0.37
CA TYR A 107 -13.08 16.37 -1.15
C TYR A 107 -13.98 15.14 -1.00
N LYS A 108 -14.58 14.88 0.17
CA LYS A 108 -15.53 13.77 0.33
C LYS A 108 -16.73 13.90 -0.61
N LYS A 109 -17.18 15.12 -0.90
CA LYS A 109 -18.24 15.38 -1.88
C LYS A 109 -17.86 14.97 -3.31
N MET A 110 -16.57 15.00 -3.63
CA MET A 110 -16.04 14.60 -4.93
C MET A 110 -15.90 13.07 -5.05
N ASP A 111 -15.98 12.31 -3.95
CA ASP A 111 -15.72 10.86 -3.90
C ASP A 111 -14.44 10.45 -4.66
N PRO A 112 -13.27 11.09 -4.39
CA PRO A 112 -12.06 10.84 -5.14
C PRO A 112 -11.55 9.43 -4.87
N ARG A 113 -11.03 8.81 -5.93
CA ARG A 113 -10.29 7.54 -5.83
C ARG A 113 -8.81 7.84 -5.83
N VAL A 114 -8.13 7.49 -4.75
CA VAL A 114 -6.70 7.75 -4.55
C VAL A 114 -5.94 6.44 -4.68
N ALA A 115 -4.96 6.42 -5.59
CA ALA A 115 -4.06 5.29 -5.74
C ALA A 115 -2.76 5.56 -4.99
N VAL A 116 -2.33 4.61 -4.15
CA VAL A 116 -1.02 4.64 -3.50
C VAL A 116 -0.17 3.56 -4.16
N VAL A 117 1.03 3.92 -4.62
CA VAL A 117 1.94 2.98 -5.27
C VAL A 117 3.14 2.77 -4.37
N VAL A 118 3.38 1.52 -3.96
CA VAL A 118 4.45 1.12 -3.04
C VAL A 118 5.32 0.05 -3.69
N PHE A 119 6.63 0.29 -3.73
CA PHE A 119 7.60 -0.70 -4.19
C PHE A 119 8.28 -1.36 -2.99
N ALA A 120 8.09 -2.66 -2.81
CA ALA A 120 8.61 -3.46 -1.71
C ALA A 120 9.52 -4.59 -2.25
N VAL A 121 10.68 -4.21 -2.80
CA VAL A 121 11.59 -5.16 -3.46
C VAL A 121 12.51 -5.87 -2.44
N GLY A 122 12.58 -7.20 -2.50
CA GLY A 122 13.52 -8.00 -1.69
C GLY A 122 13.34 -7.82 -0.19
N LYS A 123 14.35 -7.30 0.51
CA LYS A 123 14.34 -7.13 1.97
C LYS A 123 13.36 -6.06 2.47
N TYR A 124 12.81 -5.22 1.59
CA TYR A 124 11.89 -4.14 1.97
C TYR A 124 10.45 -4.62 2.21
N THR A 125 10.12 -5.85 1.79
CA THR A 125 8.85 -6.54 2.12
C THR A 125 8.58 -6.58 3.62
N ARG A 126 9.62 -6.63 4.47
CA ARG A 126 9.49 -6.63 5.93
C ARG A 126 8.80 -5.37 6.50
N PHE A 127 8.84 -4.26 5.77
CA PHE A 127 8.23 -3.00 6.20
C PHE A 127 6.77 -2.86 5.77
N LEU A 128 6.33 -3.70 4.84
CA LEU A 128 5.00 -3.58 4.22
C LEU A 128 3.89 -3.72 5.25
N LYS A 129 4.03 -4.67 6.19
CA LYS A 129 3.05 -4.85 7.27
C LYS A 129 2.85 -3.57 8.08
N GLY A 130 3.95 -2.97 8.56
CA GLY A 130 3.88 -1.73 9.34
C GLY A 130 3.34 -0.56 8.52
N PHE A 131 3.74 -0.46 7.25
CA PHE A 131 3.25 0.58 6.34
C PHE A 131 1.74 0.49 6.11
N LEU A 132 1.21 -0.69 5.81
CA LEU A 132 -0.22 -0.87 5.55
C LEU A 132 -1.05 -0.66 6.83
N GLU A 133 -0.62 -1.21 7.97
CA GLU A 133 -1.32 -1.05 9.24
C GLU A 133 -1.37 0.41 9.73
N THR A 134 -0.32 1.20 9.48
CA THR A 134 -0.33 2.63 9.82
C THR A 134 -1.07 3.45 8.77
N GLY A 135 -0.98 3.07 7.49
CA GLY A 135 -1.72 3.66 6.39
C GLY A 135 -3.22 3.62 6.62
N GLU A 136 -3.78 2.46 6.95
CA GLU A 136 -5.21 2.31 7.22
C GLU A 136 -5.72 3.20 8.37
N LYS A 137 -4.85 3.50 9.35
CA LYS A 137 -5.21 4.31 10.52
C LYS A 137 -5.07 5.81 10.32
N HIS A 138 -4.22 6.27 9.40
CA HIS A 138 -3.83 7.69 9.31
C HIS A 138 -3.89 8.28 7.91
N PHE A 139 -3.81 7.45 6.86
CA PHE A 139 -3.73 7.93 5.49
C PHE A 139 -5.13 7.99 4.87
N LEU A 140 -5.63 9.22 4.68
CA LEU A 140 -6.90 9.51 4.01
C LEU A 140 -8.05 8.61 4.50
N VAL A 141 -8.22 8.56 5.82
CA VAL A 141 -9.30 7.80 6.46
C VAL A 141 -10.66 8.26 5.91
N ASP A 142 -11.56 7.31 5.68
CA ASP A 142 -12.86 7.49 5.02
C ASP A 142 -12.84 7.87 3.53
N PHE A 143 -11.67 7.91 2.88
CA PHE A 143 -11.58 8.04 1.43
C PHE A 143 -11.38 6.67 0.75
N ARG A 144 -11.67 6.62 -0.55
CA ARG A 144 -11.44 5.42 -1.37
C ARG A 144 -9.98 5.35 -1.81
N VAL A 145 -9.19 4.67 -1.01
CA VAL A 145 -7.76 4.43 -1.27
C VAL A 145 -7.57 3.02 -1.85
N THR A 146 -6.72 2.89 -2.87
CA THR A 146 -6.29 1.60 -3.42
C THR A 146 -4.78 1.54 -3.41
N ASP A 147 -4.23 0.60 -2.65
CA ASP A 147 -2.80 0.32 -2.58
C ASP A 147 -2.38 -0.62 -3.71
N TYR A 148 -1.39 -0.20 -4.49
CA TYR A 148 -0.71 -0.97 -5.52
C TYR A 148 0.69 -1.31 -5.04
N ILE A 149 0.92 -2.58 -4.73
CA ILE A 149 2.18 -3.06 -4.15
C ILE A 149 2.94 -3.83 -5.23
N PHE A 150 4.18 -3.41 -5.48
CA PHE A 150 5.08 -3.97 -6.49
C PHE A 150 6.37 -4.54 -5.88
#